data_AF-A0A945N9W3-F1
#
_entry.id   AF-A0A945N9W3-F1
#
_cell.length_a   1.000
_cell.length_b   1.000
_cell.length_c   1.000
_cell.angle_alpha   90.00
_cell.angle_beta   90.00
_cell.angle_gamma   90.00
#
_symmetry.space_group_name_H-M   'P 1'
#
loop_
_entity.id
_entity.type
_entity.pdbx_description
1 polymer ?
#
loop_
_entity_poly.entity_id
_entity_poly.type
_entity_poly.pdbx_seq_one_letter_code
_entity_poly.pdbx_strand_id
1 'polypeptide(L)'
;NQFYKYKPSSGFAYATIGLLFVNISVGGTLTHFAAPPVLMVAAPWNWDMSFMASNFGWKAALGILISNLIYFIIFRSQFAKMGKQDEEEASTNFHTPEVQTLKPGQISHEEFEARWSEREVPIPWWVTLVHIFFLAWTVYTAHYPALFIPGLLFFLGFLSLTATHQNKMELKGPIMVGFFLGGLIIHGGLQAWWIAPVLGSLAELPLMLTATVLTAVNDNAAITYLATLVPNMAEASKYAVVAGAVTGGGLTVIANAPNPAGQSILGRFFENGVNPLKLLIAALVPTIIMGLCFMIL
;
A
#
# COMPACT_ATOMS: atom_id res chain seq x y z
N ASN A 1 -2.45 0.09 -14.99
CA ASN A 1 -2.58 0.95 -16.19
C ASN A 1 -3.76 0.59 -17.09
N GLN A 2 -4.04 -0.70 -17.35
CA GLN A 2 -5.11 -1.09 -18.30
C GLN A 2 -6.51 -0.55 -17.96
N PHE A 3 -6.94 -0.57 -16.69
CA PHE A 3 -8.26 -0.07 -16.29
C PHE A 3 -8.48 1.43 -16.58
N TYR A 4 -7.53 2.29 -16.18
CA TYR A 4 -7.68 3.74 -16.31
C TYR A 4 -7.51 4.25 -17.75
N LYS A 5 -6.96 3.42 -18.66
CA LYS A 5 -6.91 3.73 -20.10
C LYS A 5 -8.31 3.86 -20.71
N TYR A 6 -9.28 3.09 -20.23
CA TYR A 6 -10.69 3.11 -20.67
C TYR A 6 -11.50 4.30 -20.12
N LYS A 7 -10.84 5.33 -19.59
CA LYS A 7 -11.46 6.55 -19.04
C LYS A 7 -12.70 6.26 -18.18
N PRO A 8 -12.54 5.53 -17.05
CA PRO A 8 -13.63 5.23 -16.13
C PRO A 8 -14.38 6.50 -15.69
N SER A 9 -15.67 6.36 -15.38
CA SER A 9 -16.42 7.43 -14.72
C SER A 9 -15.70 7.86 -13.44
N SER A 10 -15.79 9.15 -13.07
CA SER A 10 -15.08 9.68 -11.89
C SER A 10 -15.37 8.86 -10.64
N GLY A 11 -16.64 8.53 -10.38
CA GLY A 11 -17.03 7.70 -9.22
C GLY A 11 -16.36 6.32 -9.23
N PHE A 12 -16.26 5.69 -10.39
CA PHE A 12 -15.64 4.37 -10.53
C PHE A 12 -14.12 4.43 -10.38
N ALA A 13 -13.49 5.47 -10.93
CA ALA A 13 -12.06 5.74 -10.76
C ALA A 13 -11.68 5.91 -9.28
N TYR A 14 -12.47 6.71 -8.54
CA TYR A 14 -12.28 6.95 -7.10
C TYR A 14 -12.58 5.70 -6.25
N ALA A 15 -13.65 4.95 -6.57
CA ALA A 15 -13.96 3.69 -5.89
C ALA A 15 -12.84 2.66 -6.04
N THR A 16 -12.23 2.59 -7.23
CA THR A 16 -11.14 1.65 -7.52
C THR A 16 -9.89 1.97 -6.71
N ILE A 17 -9.46 3.24 -6.67
CA ILE A 17 -8.27 3.65 -5.92
C ILE A 17 -8.50 3.56 -4.39
N GLY A 18 -9.69 3.93 -3.91
CA GLY A 18 -10.04 3.79 -2.49
C GLY A 18 -10.04 2.33 -2.03
N LEU A 19 -10.63 1.43 -2.83
CA LEU A 19 -10.59 -0.01 -2.59
C LEU A 19 -9.16 -0.56 -2.62
N LEU A 20 -8.35 -0.13 -3.59
CA LEU A 20 -6.95 -0.53 -3.69
C LEU A 20 -6.16 -0.15 -2.43
N PHE A 21 -6.30 1.09 -1.96
CA PHE A 21 -5.57 1.60 -0.79
C PHE A 21 -5.95 0.85 0.49
N VAL A 22 -7.24 0.60 0.71
CA VAL A 22 -7.69 -0.19 1.86
C VAL A 22 -7.20 -1.64 1.76
N ASN A 23 -7.31 -2.27 0.59
CA ASN A 23 -6.86 -3.65 0.40
C ASN A 23 -5.34 -3.81 0.60
N ILE A 24 -4.53 -2.87 0.11
CA ILE A 24 -3.06 -2.88 0.31
C ILE A 24 -2.74 -2.71 1.80
N SER A 25 -3.40 -1.76 2.46
CA SER A 25 -3.19 -1.51 3.89
C SER A 25 -3.48 -2.77 4.72
N VAL A 26 -4.66 -3.34 4.52
CA VAL A 26 -5.13 -4.49 5.29
C VAL A 26 -4.43 -5.81 4.91
N GLY A 27 -4.11 -6.00 3.63
CA GLY A 27 -3.42 -7.19 3.15
C GLY A 27 -2.03 -7.40 3.77
N GLY A 28 -1.39 -6.32 4.23
CA GLY A 28 -0.11 -6.41 4.94
C GLY A 28 -0.19 -7.09 6.32
N THR A 29 -1.37 -7.41 6.83
CA THR A 29 -1.56 -8.15 8.11
C THR A 29 -1.44 -9.66 7.97
N LEU A 30 -1.28 -10.18 6.75
CA LEU A 30 -1.09 -11.63 6.52
C LEU A 30 0.23 -12.15 7.10
N THR A 31 1.22 -11.29 7.30
CA THR A 31 2.54 -11.66 7.84
C THR A 31 3.04 -10.59 8.81
N HIS A 32 3.98 -10.94 9.68
CA HIS A 32 4.52 -10.04 10.70
C HIS A 32 5.50 -8.97 10.16
N PHE A 33 5.82 -8.98 8.86
CA PHE A 33 6.80 -8.10 8.23
C PHE A 33 6.24 -7.28 7.05
N ALA A 34 5.04 -7.61 6.54
CA ALA A 34 4.52 -6.99 5.32
C ALA A 34 3.95 -5.58 5.53
N ALA A 35 3.48 -5.24 6.73
CA ALA A 35 2.97 -3.92 7.05
C ALA A 35 3.86 -3.23 8.11
N PRO A 36 4.28 -1.97 7.90
CA PRO A 36 4.93 -1.16 8.92
C PRO A 36 4.23 -1.18 10.31
N PRO A 37 2.90 -1.06 10.42
CA PRO A 37 2.22 -1.10 11.73
C PRO A 37 2.36 -2.43 12.45
N VAL A 38 2.44 -3.54 11.70
CA VAL A 38 2.64 -4.88 12.26
C VAL A 38 4.09 -5.06 12.69
N LEU A 39 5.04 -4.59 11.87
CA LEU A 39 6.47 -4.65 12.18
C LEU A 39 6.80 -3.93 13.50
N MET A 40 6.16 -2.79 13.77
CA MET A 40 6.38 -2.02 15.01
C MET A 40 5.98 -2.78 16.28
N VAL A 41 4.98 -3.67 16.18
CA VAL A 41 4.42 -4.39 17.33
C VAL A 41 4.91 -5.84 17.42
N ALA A 42 5.40 -6.40 16.32
CA ALA A 42 5.81 -7.80 16.22
C ALA A 42 6.84 -8.19 17.29
N ALA A 43 7.92 -7.42 17.43
CA ALA A 43 8.93 -7.69 18.44
C ALA A 43 8.47 -7.33 19.87
N PRO A 44 7.87 -6.15 20.15
CA PRO A 44 7.40 -5.80 21.50
C PRO A 44 6.32 -6.73 22.07
N TRP A 45 5.42 -7.24 21.23
CA TRP A 45 4.31 -8.11 21.66
C TRP A 45 4.49 -9.58 21.29
N ASN A 46 5.63 -9.93 20.70
CA ASN A 46 5.97 -11.30 20.29
C ASN A 46 4.95 -11.91 19.32
N TRP A 47 4.43 -11.09 18.40
CA TRP A 47 3.50 -11.52 17.37
C TRP A 47 4.26 -12.07 16.17
N ASP A 48 4.23 -13.38 16.01
CA ASP A 48 4.86 -14.08 14.89
C ASP A 48 3.93 -14.17 13.66
N MET A 49 4.42 -14.83 12.61
CA MET A 49 3.62 -15.06 11.40
C MET A 49 2.34 -15.85 11.68
N SER A 50 2.38 -16.81 12.61
CA SER A 50 1.23 -17.64 12.95
C SER A 50 0.15 -16.81 13.64
N PHE A 51 0.54 -16.00 14.62
CA PHE A 51 -0.35 -15.09 15.32
C PHE A 51 -1.03 -14.14 14.34
N MET A 52 -0.27 -13.51 13.43
CA MET A 52 -0.82 -12.60 12.45
C MET A 52 -1.81 -13.29 11.51
N ALA A 53 -1.47 -14.46 10.99
CA ALA A 53 -2.35 -15.22 10.10
C ALA A 53 -3.65 -15.66 10.79
N SER A 54 -3.57 -16.14 12.05
CA SER A 54 -4.71 -16.66 12.81
C SER A 54 -5.61 -15.58 13.41
N ASN A 55 -5.09 -14.39 13.71
CA ASN A 55 -5.87 -13.32 14.35
C ASN A 55 -6.32 -12.23 13.38
N PHE A 56 -5.47 -11.86 12.40
CA PHE A 56 -5.77 -10.80 11.43
C PHE A 56 -5.94 -11.33 10.01
N GLY A 57 -5.07 -12.24 9.57
CA GLY A 57 -4.91 -12.59 8.16
C GLY A 57 -6.16 -13.12 7.49
N TRP A 58 -6.89 -14.05 8.12
CA TRP A 58 -8.12 -14.59 7.53
C TRP A 58 -9.27 -13.57 7.55
N LYS A 59 -9.35 -12.71 8.58
CA LYS A 59 -10.34 -11.62 8.67
C LYS A 59 -10.08 -10.56 7.60
N ALA A 60 -8.80 -10.23 7.38
CA ALA A 60 -8.31 -9.41 6.28
C ALA A 60 -8.70 -9.99 4.92
N ALA A 61 -8.40 -11.25 4.67
CA ALA A 61 -8.74 -11.92 3.43
C ALA A 61 -10.26 -11.92 3.15
N LEU A 62 -11.07 -12.21 4.17
CA LEU A 62 -12.52 -12.20 4.06
C LEU A 62 -13.08 -10.79 3.82
N GLY A 63 -12.62 -9.78 4.55
CA GLY A 63 -13.05 -8.40 4.36
C GLY A 63 -12.64 -7.81 3.00
N ILE A 64 -11.46 -8.18 2.49
CA ILE A 64 -11.03 -7.86 1.12
C ILE A 64 -11.95 -8.54 0.10
N LEU A 65 -12.28 -9.82 0.29
CA LEU A 65 -13.17 -10.56 -0.60
C LEU A 65 -14.57 -9.94 -0.64
N ILE A 66 -15.15 -9.63 0.52
CA ILE A 66 -16.47 -8.99 0.63
C ILE A 66 -16.45 -7.61 -0.03
N SER A 67 -15.44 -6.80 0.25
CA SER A 67 -15.29 -5.45 -0.33
C SER A 67 -15.16 -5.49 -1.85
N ASN A 68 -14.35 -6.41 -2.38
CA ASN A 68 -14.19 -6.61 -3.82
C ASN A 68 -15.48 -7.13 -4.47
N LEU A 69 -16.22 -8.03 -3.82
CA LEU A 69 -17.48 -8.55 -4.33
C LEU A 69 -18.56 -7.46 -4.40
N ILE A 70 -18.71 -6.66 -3.35
CA ILE A 70 -19.65 -5.53 -3.32
C ILE A 70 -19.29 -4.51 -4.40
N TYR A 71 -18.01 -4.14 -4.50
CA TYR A 71 -17.51 -3.26 -5.55
C TYR A 71 -17.83 -3.82 -6.95
N PHE A 72 -17.57 -5.11 -7.19
CA PHE A 72 -17.88 -5.75 -8.46
C PHE A 72 -19.38 -5.70 -8.77
N ILE A 73 -20.25 -6.02 -7.80
CA ILE A 73 -21.70 -6.01 -7.99
C ILE A 73 -22.20 -4.59 -8.32
N ILE A 74 -21.70 -3.56 -7.65
CA ILE A 74 -22.09 -2.16 -7.87
C ILE A 74 -21.65 -1.70 -9.27
N PHE A 75 -20.44 -2.03 -9.69
CA PHE A 75 -19.85 -1.53 -10.94
C PHE A 75 -19.92 -2.51 -12.11
N ARG A 76 -20.58 -3.68 -11.97
CA ARG A 76 -20.68 -4.72 -13.02
C ARG A 76 -21.15 -4.18 -14.37
N SER A 77 -22.07 -3.22 -14.36
CA SER A 77 -22.61 -2.61 -15.56
C SER A 77 -21.62 -1.67 -16.25
N GLN A 78 -20.71 -1.05 -15.48
CA GLN A 78 -19.62 -0.23 -16.03
C GLN A 78 -18.51 -1.14 -16.57
N PHE A 79 -18.14 -2.21 -15.87
CA PHE A 79 -17.21 -3.22 -16.37
C PHE A 79 -17.66 -3.83 -17.69
N ALA A 80 -18.96 -4.15 -17.83
CA ALA A 80 -19.52 -4.67 -19.08
C ALA A 80 -19.44 -3.70 -20.28
N LYS A 81 -19.27 -2.39 -20.02
CA LYS A 81 -19.12 -1.35 -21.04
C LYS A 81 -17.65 -1.10 -21.43
N MET A 82 -16.70 -1.42 -20.54
CA MET A 82 -15.25 -1.14 -20.64
C MET A 82 -14.46 -2.02 -21.64
N GLY A 83 -15.07 -2.34 -22.76
CA GLY A 83 -14.44 -3.05 -23.87
C GLY A 83 -15.17 -2.82 -25.19
N LYS A 84 -16.45 -2.44 -25.13
CA LYS A 84 -17.25 -2.05 -26.30
C LYS A 84 -16.94 -0.64 -26.79
N GLN A 85 -16.53 0.24 -25.88
CA GLN A 85 -16.23 1.64 -26.19
C GLN A 85 -14.99 1.78 -27.09
N ASP A 86 -13.97 0.93 -26.91
CA ASP A 86 -12.82 0.86 -27.80
C ASP A 86 -13.18 0.27 -29.18
N GLU A 87 -14.14 -0.66 -29.27
CA GLU A 87 -14.61 -1.19 -30.56
C GLU A 87 -15.43 -0.15 -31.36
N GLU A 88 -16.24 0.67 -30.69
CA GLU A 88 -17.00 1.77 -31.33
C GLU A 88 -16.12 2.97 -31.71
N GLU A 89 -15.15 3.36 -30.87
CA GLU A 89 -14.19 4.44 -31.21
C GLU A 89 -13.13 3.99 -32.24
N ALA A 90 -12.68 2.73 -32.21
CA ALA A 90 -11.73 2.21 -33.21
C ALA A 90 -12.37 1.93 -34.57
N SER A 91 -13.68 1.69 -34.63
CA SER A 91 -14.41 1.54 -35.90
C SER A 91 -14.81 2.88 -36.54
N THR A 92 -14.83 3.97 -35.77
CA THR A 92 -15.19 5.32 -36.27
C THR A 92 -13.99 6.22 -36.55
N ASN A 93 -12.84 6.01 -35.90
CA ASN A 93 -11.61 6.77 -36.15
C ASN A 93 -10.56 5.94 -36.89
N PHE A 94 -10.61 5.93 -38.23
CA PHE A 94 -9.48 5.52 -39.07
C PHE A 94 -8.40 6.62 -39.10
N HIS A 95 -7.92 7.02 -37.93
CA HIS A 95 -6.71 7.81 -37.76
C HIS A 95 -5.98 7.22 -36.56
N THR A 96 -5.11 6.25 -36.85
CA THR A 96 -4.01 5.88 -35.94
C THR A 96 -3.33 7.18 -35.49
N PRO A 97 -3.33 7.50 -34.19
CA PRO A 97 -2.49 8.57 -33.68
C PRO A 97 -1.06 8.19 -34.05
N GLU A 98 -0.42 9.00 -34.88
CA GLU A 98 0.97 8.80 -35.27
C GLU A 98 1.80 8.74 -33.98
N VAL A 99 2.30 7.55 -33.64
CA VAL A 99 3.22 7.39 -32.52
C VAL A 99 4.44 8.23 -32.90
N GLN A 100 4.56 9.43 -32.32
CA GLN A 100 5.70 10.31 -32.54
C GLN A 100 6.97 9.56 -32.10
N THR A 101 7.62 8.95 -33.08
CA THR A 101 8.94 8.34 -32.98
C THR A 101 9.97 9.45 -32.97
N LEU A 102 10.03 10.19 -31.85
CA LEU A 102 11.07 11.17 -31.60
C LEU A 102 12.44 10.50 -31.76
N LYS A 103 13.32 11.11 -32.55
CA LYS A 103 14.66 10.56 -32.83
C LYS A 103 15.49 10.52 -31.55
N PRO A 104 16.42 9.54 -31.39
CA PRO A 104 17.35 9.51 -30.26
C PRO A 104 18.22 10.77 -30.28
N GLY A 105 17.95 11.72 -29.39
CA GLY A 105 18.64 13.02 -29.33
C GLY A 105 17.73 14.24 -29.08
N GLN A 106 16.40 14.08 -29.21
CA GLN A 106 15.42 15.16 -28.95
C GLN A 106 14.66 15.00 -27.62
N ILE A 107 14.95 13.93 -26.87
CA ILE A 107 14.24 13.58 -25.64
C ILE A 107 15.17 13.90 -24.47
N SER A 108 14.68 14.64 -23.47
CA SER A 108 15.44 14.87 -22.25
C SER A 108 15.66 13.56 -21.49
N HIS A 109 16.68 13.50 -20.61
CA HIS A 109 16.89 12.30 -19.79
C HIS A 109 15.65 11.96 -18.94
N GLU A 110 14.94 12.96 -18.41
CA GLU A 110 13.73 12.74 -17.62
C GLU A 110 12.58 12.16 -18.45
N GLU A 111 12.35 12.69 -19.66
CA GLU A 111 11.30 12.17 -20.55
C GLU A 111 11.62 10.75 -21.04
N PHE A 112 12.90 10.44 -21.27
CA PHE A 112 13.31 9.10 -21.64
C PHE A 112 13.04 8.10 -20.51
N GLU A 113 13.38 8.45 -19.27
CA GLU A 113 13.13 7.61 -18.10
C GLU A 113 11.64 7.43 -17.82
N ALA A 114 10.84 8.49 -17.97
CA ALA A 114 9.38 8.41 -17.85
C ALA A 114 8.79 7.42 -18.88
N ARG A 115 9.21 7.54 -20.15
CA ARG A 115 8.81 6.60 -21.22
C ARG A 115 9.30 5.17 -20.94
N TRP A 116 10.52 5.02 -20.42
CA TRP A 116 11.08 3.72 -20.07
C TRP A 116 10.30 3.02 -18.96
N SER A 117 9.82 3.78 -17.97
CA SER A 117 8.96 3.27 -16.89
C SER A 117 7.56 2.89 -17.36
N GLU A 118 7.08 3.46 -18.46
CA GLU A 118 5.74 3.25 -19.02
C GLU A 118 5.66 2.14 -20.05
N ARG A 119 6.80 1.54 -20.39
CA ARG A 119 6.85 0.52 -21.42
C ARG A 119 5.99 -0.69 -21.05
N GLU A 120 5.34 -1.26 -22.05
CA GLU A 120 4.52 -2.48 -21.90
C GLU A 120 5.26 -3.74 -22.34
N VAL A 121 6.56 -3.64 -22.63
CA VAL A 121 7.37 -4.82 -22.99
C VAL A 121 7.47 -5.77 -21.79
N PRO A 122 7.22 -7.06 -22.01
CA PRO A 122 7.25 -8.05 -20.93
C PRO A 122 8.66 -8.18 -20.36
N ILE A 123 8.76 -8.22 -19.04
CA ILE A 123 10.02 -8.49 -18.33
C ILE A 123 10.34 -9.99 -18.49
N PRO A 124 11.59 -10.36 -18.87
CA PRO A 124 11.98 -11.76 -18.96
C PRO A 124 11.74 -12.50 -17.64
N TRP A 125 11.12 -13.68 -17.70
CA TRP A 125 10.72 -14.44 -16.51
C TRP A 125 11.87 -14.73 -15.54
N TRP A 126 13.08 -14.95 -16.05
CA TRP A 126 14.26 -15.22 -15.23
C TRP A 126 14.66 -14.00 -14.37
N VAL A 127 14.48 -12.77 -14.88
CA VAL A 127 14.71 -11.53 -14.10
C VAL A 127 13.71 -11.46 -12.96
N THR A 128 12.44 -11.77 -13.23
CA THR A 128 11.38 -11.84 -12.22
C THR A 128 11.68 -12.88 -11.14
N LEU A 129 12.18 -14.06 -11.52
CA LEU A 129 12.58 -15.08 -10.54
C LEU A 129 13.73 -14.62 -9.65
N VAL A 130 14.74 -13.93 -10.21
CA VAL A 130 15.84 -13.38 -9.41
C VAL A 130 15.32 -12.36 -8.40
N HIS A 131 14.36 -11.50 -8.78
CA HIS A 131 13.72 -10.57 -7.84
C HIS A 131 12.99 -11.29 -6.71
N ILE A 132 12.19 -12.30 -7.05
CA ILE A 132 11.44 -13.09 -6.06
C ILE A 132 12.42 -13.79 -5.11
N PHE A 133 13.51 -14.35 -5.64
CA PHE A 133 14.56 -14.96 -4.83
C PHE A 133 15.21 -13.96 -3.86
N PHE A 134 15.65 -12.79 -4.34
CA PHE A 134 16.26 -11.78 -3.47
C PHE A 134 15.28 -11.20 -2.45
N LEU A 135 13.99 -11.08 -2.80
CA LEU A 135 12.96 -10.68 -1.86
C LEU A 135 12.78 -11.73 -0.76
N ALA A 136 12.68 -13.01 -1.10
CA ALA A 136 12.62 -14.09 -0.11
C ALA A 136 13.89 -14.18 0.74
N TRP A 137 15.07 -14.04 0.12
CA TRP A 137 16.37 -13.99 0.82
C TRP A 137 16.43 -12.85 1.82
N THR A 138 15.98 -11.65 1.42
CA THR A 138 15.96 -10.45 2.26
C THR A 138 15.09 -10.66 3.49
N VAL A 139 13.90 -11.25 3.33
CA VAL A 139 13.00 -11.58 4.45
C VAL A 139 13.64 -12.62 5.36
N TYR A 140 14.18 -13.71 4.80
CA TYR A 140 14.78 -14.80 5.57
C TYR A 140 16.03 -14.37 6.34
N THR A 141 16.85 -13.51 5.76
CA THR A 141 18.12 -13.04 6.33
C THR A 141 18.00 -11.70 7.06
N ALA A 142 16.79 -11.16 7.26
CA ALA A 142 16.55 -9.85 7.86
C ALA A 142 17.18 -9.67 9.25
N HIS A 143 17.39 -10.76 9.99
CA HIS A 143 18.01 -10.76 11.32
C HIS A 143 19.53 -10.99 11.31
N TYR A 144 20.12 -11.24 10.13
CA TYR A 144 21.55 -11.51 9.95
C TYR A 144 22.18 -10.45 9.05
N PRO A 145 22.60 -9.29 9.58
CA PRO A 145 23.16 -8.19 8.80
C PRO A 145 24.31 -8.60 7.87
N ALA A 146 25.13 -9.56 8.30
CA ALA A 146 26.26 -10.09 7.52
C ALA A 146 25.84 -10.81 6.22
N LEU A 147 24.61 -11.34 6.14
CA LEU A 147 24.05 -11.93 4.93
C LEU A 147 23.15 -10.94 4.18
N PHE A 148 22.41 -10.13 4.93
CA PHE A 148 21.49 -9.13 4.39
C PHE A 148 22.21 -8.07 3.55
N ILE A 149 23.25 -7.43 4.11
CA ILE A 149 23.92 -6.30 3.45
C ILE A 149 24.60 -6.75 2.15
N PRO A 150 25.43 -7.82 2.12
CA PRO A 150 26.00 -8.30 0.86
C PRO A 150 24.94 -8.79 -0.12
N GLY A 151 23.86 -9.44 0.36
CA GLY A 151 22.75 -9.86 -0.49
C GLY A 151 22.08 -8.69 -1.20
N LEU A 152 21.81 -7.59 -0.48
CA LEU A 152 21.29 -6.35 -1.06
C LEU A 152 22.27 -5.74 -2.06
N LEU A 153 23.57 -5.67 -1.74
CA LEU A 153 24.58 -5.13 -2.65
C LEU A 153 24.69 -5.96 -3.95
N PHE A 154 24.62 -7.28 -3.84
CA PHE A 154 24.61 -8.16 -5.00
C PHE A 154 23.35 -7.93 -5.85
N PHE A 155 22.18 -7.79 -5.21
CA PHE A 155 20.95 -7.46 -5.90
C PHE A 155 21.03 -6.10 -6.63
N LEU A 156 21.63 -5.07 -6.01
CA LEU A 156 21.88 -3.78 -6.69
C LEU A 156 22.80 -3.95 -7.91
N GLY A 157 23.84 -4.77 -7.79
CA GLY A 157 24.70 -5.13 -8.92
C GLY A 157 23.92 -5.83 -10.04
N PHE A 158 23.03 -6.75 -9.69
CA PHE A 158 22.12 -7.41 -10.62
C PHE A 158 21.19 -6.42 -11.35
N LEU A 159 20.60 -5.46 -10.61
CA LEU A 159 19.77 -4.40 -11.21
C LEU A 159 20.55 -3.57 -12.22
N SER A 160 21.81 -3.24 -11.90
CA SER A 160 22.68 -2.50 -12.81
C SER A 160 23.00 -3.28 -14.09
N LEU A 161 23.30 -4.59 -13.97
CA LEU A 161 23.61 -5.46 -15.11
C LEU A 161 22.41 -5.70 -16.03
N THR A 162 21.21 -5.69 -15.47
CA THR A 162 19.97 -6.02 -16.20
C THR A 162 19.06 -4.82 -16.39
N ALA A 163 19.58 -3.60 -16.25
CA ALA A 163 18.83 -2.34 -16.36
C ALA A 163 18.02 -2.21 -17.66
N THR A 164 18.51 -2.79 -18.76
CA THR A 164 17.82 -2.85 -20.06
C THR A 164 16.53 -3.68 -20.06
N HIS A 165 16.33 -4.52 -19.04
CA HIS A 165 15.18 -5.43 -18.94
C HIS A 165 14.19 -5.01 -17.85
N GLN A 166 14.50 -4.01 -17.02
CA GLN A 166 13.66 -3.61 -15.89
C GLN A 166 13.56 -2.09 -15.67
N ASN A 167 12.72 -1.66 -14.74
CA ASN A 167 12.58 -0.25 -14.37
C ASN A 167 13.64 0.11 -13.31
N LYS A 168 13.99 1.39 -13.22
CA LYS A 168 14.89 1.86 -12.16
C LYS A 168 14.22 1.70 -10.81
N MET A 169 15.00 1.24 -9.83
CA MET A 169 14.55 1.12 -8.45
C MET A 169 14.76 2.45 -7.72
N GLU A 170 13.70 2.97 -7.12
CA GLU A 170 13.75 4.19 -6.29
C GLU A 170 14.08 3.85 -4.83
N LEU A 171 15.33 4.05 -4.41
CA LEU A 171 15.76 3.80 -3.03
C LEU A 171 15.43 4.94 -2.06
N LYS A 172 15.25 6.16 -2.55
CA LYS A 172 15.06 7.36 -1.72
C LYS A 172 13.86 7.21 -0.78
N GLY A 173 12.72 6.76 -1.31
CA GLY A 173 11.49 6.56 -0.53
C GLY A 173 11.68 5.59 0.63
N PRO A 174 12.04 4.31 0.37
CA PRO A 174 12.29 3.33 1.43
C PRO A 174 13.36 3.76 2.45
N ILE A 175 14.43 4.43 2.02
CA ILE A 175 15.46 4.95 2.94
C ILE A 175 14.90 6.05 3.86
N MET A 176 14.09 6.98 3.34
CA MET A 176 13.44 8.01 4.18
C MET A 176 12.48 7.38 5.19
N VAL A 177 11.72 6.35 4.79
CA VAL A 177 10.90 5.56 5.72
C VAL A 177 11.76 4.92 6.80
N GLY A 178 12.90 4.31 6.43
CA GLY A 178 13.85 3.75 7.39
C GLY A 178 14.37 4.79 8.40
N PHE A 179 14.75 5.99 7.96
CA PHE A 179 15.15 7.08 8.85
C PHE A 179 14.02 7.54 9.76
N PHE A 180 12.79 7.65 9.23
CA PHE A 180 11.61 8.00 10.02
C PHE A 180 11.35 6.97 11.12
N LEU A 181 11.33 5.68 10.79
CA LEU A 181 11.13 4.60 11.75
C LEU A 181 12.27 4.53 12.78
N GLY A 182 13.51 4.73 12.36
CA GLY A 182 14.66 4.82 13.27
C GLY A 182 14.53 5.99 14.25
N GLY A 183 14.16 7.18 13.75
CA GLY A 183 13.92 8.35 14.59
C GLY A 183 12.75 8.16 15.56
N LEU A 184 11.69 7.48 15.10
CA LEU A 184 10.53 7.12 15.92
C LEU A 184 10.94 6.17 17.07
N ILE A 185 11.74 5.15 16.81
CA ILE A 185 12.22 4.22 17.84
C ILE A 185 13.16 4.94 18.83
N ILE A 186 14.06 5.80 18.35
CA ILE A 186 15.05 6.48 19.19
C ILE A 186 14.39 7.56 20.08
N HIS A 187 13.51 8.39 19.52
CA HIS A 187 12.93 9.54 20.23
C HIS A 187 11.52 9.28 20.77
N GLY A 188 10.80 8.31 20.23
CA GLY A 188 9.40 8.10 20.53
C GLY A 188 9.13 7.60 21.95
N GLY A 189 10.11 7.01 22.64
CA GLY A 189 9.98 6.66 24.06
C GLY A 189 9.59 7.85 24.95
N LEU A 190 9.96 9.08 24.55
CA LEU A 190 9.57 10.31 25.23
C LEU A 190 8.09 10.65 25.11
N GLN A 191 7.32 9.95 24.27
CA GLN A 191 5.88 10.19 24.08
C GLN A 191 5.01 9.36 25.04
N ALA A 192 5.59 8.42 25.80
CA ALA A 192 4.84 7.52 26.67
C ALA A 192 3.99 8.26 27.72
N TRP A 193 4.46 9.40 28.23
CA TRP A 193 3.84 10.12 29.35
C TRP A 193 2.41 10.62 29.07
N TRP A 194 2.09 10.98 27.82
CA TRP A 194 0.76 11.44 27.44
C TRP A 194 -0.07 10.36 26.74
N ILE A 195 0.57 9.39 26.06
CA ILE A 195 -0.13 8.34 25.33
C ILE A 195 -0.70 7.28 26.24
N ALA A 196 0.07 6.86 27.26
CA ALA A 196 -0.37 5.84 28.20
C ALA A 196 -1.73 6.18 28.86
N PRO A 197 -1.96 7.38 29.43
CA PRO A 197 -3.27 7.70 30.00
C PRO A 197 -4.38 7.80 28.95
N VAL A 198 -4.08 8.28 27.74
CA VAL A 198 -5.09 8.39 26.67
C VAL A 198 -5.54 7.01 26.21
N LEU A 199 -4.62 6.16 25.77
CA LEU A 199 -4.97 4.82 25.27
C LEU A 199 -5.48 3.90 26.38
N GLY A 200 -4.95 4.01 27.60
CA GLY A 200 -5.39 3.22 28.75
C GLY A 200 -6.81 3.56 29.22
N SER A 201 -7.33 4.74 28.89
CA SER A 201 -8.70 5.16 29.24
C SER A 201 -9.77 4.69 28.25
N LEU A 202 -9.38 4.21 27.07
CA LEU A 202 -10.30 3.85 26.00
C LEU A 202 -10.62 2.35 26.03
N ALA A 203 -11.91 2.03 25.97
CA ALA A 203 -12.37 0.67 25.67
C ALA A 203 -12.02 0.28 24.22
N GLU A 204 -12.12 -1.01 23.90
CA GLU A 204 -11.70 -1.60 22.62
C GLU A 204 -12.29 -0.91 21.38
N LEU A 205 -13.61 -0.70 21.35
CA LEU A 205 -14.28 -0.05 20.21
C LEU A 205 -13.84 1.41 20.03
N PRO A 206 -13.92 2.29 21.05
CA PRO A 206 -13.38 3.65 20.97
C PRO A 206 -11.91 3.69 20.54
N LEU A 207 -11.09 2.78 21.07
CA LEU A 207 -9.66 2.68 20.74
C LEU A 207 -9.43 2.36 19.27
N MET A 208 -10.17 1.38 18.71
CA MET A 208 -10.08 1.04 17.29
C MET A 208 -10.53 2.18 16.39
N LEU A 209 -11.64 2.85 16.73
CA LEU A 209 -12.14 4.00 15.96
C LEU A 209 -11.16 5.17 16.00
N THR A 210 -10.63 5.49 17.18
CA THR A 210 -9.60 6.52 17.34
C THR A 210 -8.36 6.18 16.53
N ALA A 211 -7.86 4.95 16.57
CA ALA A 211 -6.72 4.52 15.77
C ALA A 211 -7.00 4.63 14.26
N THR A 212 -8.21 4.27 13.81
CA THR A 212 -8.65 4.39 12.40
C THR A 212 -8.63 5.84 11.93
N VAL A 213 -9.21 6.76 12.72
CA VAL A 213 -9.27 8.18 12.38
C VAL A 213 -7.90 8.84 12.44
N LEU A 214 -7.11 8.56 13.48
CA LEU A 214 -5.76 9.11 13.61
C LEU A 214 -4.86 8.66 12.46
N THR A 215 -5.01 7.41 12.00
CA THR A 215 -4.21 6.90 10.88
C THR A 215 -4.59 7.58 9.56
N ALA A 216 -5.83 8.00 9.38
CA ALA A 216 -6.21 8.75 8.19
C ALA A 216 -5.40 10.06 8.05
N VAL A 217 -4.81 10.59 9.13
CA VAL A 217 -4.06 11.84 9.12
C VAL A 217 -2.60 11.69 9.57
N ASN A 218 -2.17 10.48 9.94
CA ASN A 218 -0.87 10.21 10.52
C ASN A 218 -0.32 8.87 10.02
N ASP A 219 0.98 8.64 10.18
CA ASP A 219 1.59 7.39 9.76
C ASP A 219 1.11 6.21 10.64
N ASN A 220 0.72 5.12 9.99
CA ASN A 220 0.18 3.93 10.67
C ASN A 220 1.21 3.23 11.57
N ALA A 221 2.51 3.30 11.25
CA ALA A 221 3.58 2.75 12.07
C ALA A 221 3.78 3.57 13.34
N ALA A 222 3.62 4.91 13.25
CA ALA A 222 3.67 5.76 14.42
C ALA A 222 2.61 5.38 15.47
N ILE A 223 1.36 5.21 15.05
CA ILE A 223 0.24 4.91 15.98
C ILE A 223 0.46 3.58 16.71
N THR A 224 0.87 2.55 15.98
CA THR A 224 1.10 1.22 16.54
C THR A 224 2.36 1.16 17.41
N TYR A 225 3.45 1.80 16.99
CA TYR A 225 4.64 1.97 17.83
C TYR A 225 4.30 2.67 19.15
N LEU A 226 3.56 3.76 19.10
CA LEU A 226 3.20 4.52 20.29
C LEU A 226 2.35 3.69 21.27
N ALA A 227 1.52 2.77 20.77
CA ALA A 227 0.80 1.83 21.62
C ALA A 227 1.70 0.81 22.31
N THR A 228 2.85 0.44 21.72
CA THR A 228 3.83 -0.44 22.40
C THR A 228 4.46 0.19 23.65
N LEU A 229 4.39 1.52 23.78
CA LEU A 229 4.90 2.25 24.94
C LEU A 229 3.95 2.19 26.14
N VAL A 230 2.71 1.71 25.96
CA VAL A 230 1.72 1.60 27.05
C VAL A 230 1.99 0.30 27.83
N PRO A 231 2.39 0.39 29.11
CA PRO A 231 2.70 -0.80 29.89
C PRO A 231 1.44 -1.62 30.18
N ASN A 232 1.56 -2.94 30.16
CA ASN A 232 0.50 -3.89 30.53
C ASN A 232 -0.83 -3.71 29.77
N MET A 233 -0.75 -3.27 28.51
CA MET A 233 -1.93 -3.14 27.65
C MET A 233 -2.62 -4.50 27.45
N ALA A 234 -3.94 -4.55 27.61
CA ALA A 234 -4.72 -5.77 27.43
C ALA A 234 -4.61 -6.30 25.99
N GLU A 235 -4.61 -7.62 25.80
CA GLU A 235 -4.52 -8.27 24.48
C GLU A 235 -5.57 -7.75 23.49
N ALA A 236 -6.81 -7.58 23.95
CA ALA A 236 -7.89 -7.04 23.12
C ALA A 236 -7.66 -5.57 22.72
N SER A 237 -7.07 -4.76 23.60
CA SER A 237 -6.68 -3.38 23.28
C SER A 237 -5.52 -3.33 22.27
N LYS A 238 -4.52 -4.22 22.40
CA LYS A 238 -3.43 -4.34 21.42
C LYS A 238 -3.99 -4.67 20.04
N TYR A 239 -4.90 -5.65 19.98
CA TYR A 239 -5.60 -6.03 18.75
C TYR A 239 -6.38 -4.85 18.17
N ALA A 240 -7.18 -4.16 18.99
CA ALA A 240 -8.01 -3.03 18.57
C ALA A 240 -7.19 -1.88 17.98
N VAL A 241 -6.04 -1.53 18.57
CA VAL A 241 -5.16 -0.49 18.00
C VAL A 241 -4.65 -0.89 16.63
N VAL A 242 -4.13 -2.12 16.48
CA VAL A 242 -3.54 -2.56 15.21
C VAL A 242 -4.62 -2.72 14.14
N ALA A 243 -5.78 -3.29 14.50
CA ALA A 243 -6.93 -3.38 13.60
C ALA A 243 -7.36 -1.98 13.11
N GLY A 244 -7.48 -1.01 14.01
CA GLY A 244 -7.84 0.36 13.67
C GLY A 244 -6.78 1.03 12.80
N ALA A 245 -5.49 0.92 13.18
CA ALA A 245 -4.40 1.52 12.43
C ALA A 245 -4.29 0.98 11.01
N VAL A 246 -4.44 -0.33 10.84
CA VAL A 246 -4.39 -0.95 9.52
C VAL A 246 -5.63 -0.59 8.69
N THR A 247 -6.82 -0.57 9.30
CA THR A 247 -8.08 -0.24 8.62
C THR A 247 -8.09 1.21 8.14
N GLY A 248 -7.62 2.15 8.96
CA GLY A 248 -7.54 3.58 8.61
C GLY A 248 -6.47 3.92 7.57
N GLY A 249 -5.49 3.04 7.37
CA GLY A 249 -4.36 3.26 6.46
C GLY A 249 -4.74 3.48 4.98
N GLY A 250 -5.95 3.12 4.56
CA GLY A 250 -6.44 3.35 3.20
C GLY A 250 -7.25 4.63 3.00
N LEU A 251 -7.57 5.38 4.07
CA LEU A 251 -8.52 6.49 4.01
C LEU A 251 -7.98 7.73 3.29
N THR A 252 -6.67 7.95 3.31
CA THR A 252 -6.05 9.12 2.67
C THR A 252 -4.73 8.77 2.02
N VAL A 253 -4.23 9.68 1.18
CA VAL A 253 -2.91 9.55 0.55
C VAL A 253 -1.78 9.55 1.58
N ILE A 254 -1.92 10.25 2.69
CA ILE A 254 -0.81 10.44 3.64
C ILE A 254 -0.66 9.32 4.68
N ALA A 255 -1.67 8.44 4.78
CA ALA A 255 -1.79 7.47 5.85
C ALA A 255 -0.74 6.33 5.80
N ASN A 256 -0.18 6.03 4.62
CA ASN A 256 0.85 5.00 4.46
C ASN A 256 1.76 5.30 3.25
N ALA A 257 2.92 4.66 3.15
CA ALA A 257 3.85 4.84 2.03
C ALA A 257 3.35 4.31 0.65
N PRO A 258 2.56 3.22 0.57
CA PRO A 258 1.97 2.79 -0.70
C PRO A 258 0.99 3.77 -1.34
N ASN A 259 0.25 4.57 -0.58
CA ASN A 259 -0.81 5.43 -1.11
C ASN A 259 -0.25 6.61 -1.95
N PRO A 260 0.83 7.32 -1.55
CA PRO A 260 1.49 8.31 -2.42
C PRO A 260 2.06 7.69 -3.69
N ALA A 261 2.60 6.46 -3.61
CA ALA A 261 3.06 5.74 -4.79
C ALA A 261 1.91 5.37 -5.73
N GLY A 262 0.78 4.90 -5.19
CA GLY A 262 -0.43 4.66 -5.96
C GLY A 262 -1.00 5.95 -6.58
N GLN A 263 -0.94 7.06 -5.84
CA GLN A 263 -1.36 8.38 -6.33
C GLN A 263 -0.43 8.89 -7.44
N SER A 264 0.89 8.71 -7.36
CA SER A 264 1.82 9.16 -8.41
C SER A 264 1.63 8.36 -9.70
N ILE A 265 1.35 7.06 -9.59
CA ILE A 265 1.10 6.18 -10.74
C ILE A 265 -0.24 6.49 -11.39
N LEU A 266 -1.30 6.69 -10.60
CA LEU A 266 -2.68 6.82 -11.09
C LEU A 266 -3.14 8.28 -11.27
N GLY A 267 -2.46 9.25 -10.65
CA GLY A 267 -2.89 10.65 -10.60
C GLY A 267 -3.03 11.31 -11.96
N ARG A 268 -2.23 10.89 -12.95
CA ARG A 268 -2.31 11.32 -14.35
C ARG A 268 -3.65 11.05 -15.04
N PHE A 269 -4.41 10.08 -14.54
CA PHE A 269 -5.74 9.74 -15.09
C PHE A 269 -6.86 10.61 -14.50
N PHE A 270 -6.52 11.54 -13.60
CA PHE A 270 -7.44 12.50 -13.02
C PHE A 270 -7.07 13.91 -13.50
N GLU A 271 -8.01 14.62 -14.13
CA GLU A 271 -7.77 15.92 -14.78
C GLU A 271 -7.10 16.97 -13.88
N ASN A 272 -7.41 16.96 -12.58
CA ASN A 272 -6.85 17.88 -11.58
C ASN A 272 -6.09 17.13 -10.46
N GLY A 273 -5.60 15.93 -10.75
CA GLY A 273 -5.07 15.01 -9.75
C GLY A 273 -6.15 14.40 -8.84
N VAL A 274 -5.72 13.57 -7.89
CA VAL A 274 -6.61 12.87 -6.96
C VAL A 274 -7.11 13.83 -5.88
N ASN A 275 -8.42 14.11 -5.89
CA ASN A 275 -9.06 14.94 -4.87
C ASN A 275 -9.11 14.17 -3.52
N PRO A 276 -8.54 14.72 -2.43
CA PRO A 276 -8.48 14.03 -1.13
C PRO A 276 -9.86 13.69 -0.55
N LEU A 277 -10.85 14.57 -0.71
CA LEU A 277 -12.19 14.37 -0.15
C LEU A 277 -12.94 13.26 -0.89
N LYS A 278 -12.82 13.22 -2.23
CA LYS A 278 -13.42 12.15 -3.04
C LYS A 278 -12.78 10.79 -2.73
N LEU A 279 -11.45 10.76 -2.52
CA LEU A 279 -10.74 9.56 -2.09
C LEU A 279 -11.24 9.09 -0.72
N LEU A 280 -11.33 9.99 0.26
CA LEU A 280 -11.82 9.67 1.60
C LEU A 280 -13.23 9.04 1.54
N ILE A 281 -14.14 9.67 0.79
CA ILE A 281 -15.51 9.17 0.61
C ILE A 281 -15.51 7.79 -0.04
N ALA A 282 -14.68 7.57 -1.06
CA ALA A 282 -14.59 6.29 -1.75
C ALA A 282 -13.98 5.18 -0.87
N ALA A 283 -13.02 5.53 -0.01
CA ALA A 283 -12.36 4.60 0.91
C ALA A 283 -13.22 4.25 2.14
N LEU A 284 -14.22 5.08 2.51
CA LEU A 284 -15.07 4.84 3.69
C LEU A 284 -15.77 3.49 3.66
N VAL A 285 -16.38 3.10 2.53
CA VAL A 285 -17.13 1.83 2.43
C VAL A 285 -16.24 0.61 2.69
N PRO A 286 -15.11 0.41 1.97
CA PRO A 286 -14.22 -0.72 2.28
C PRO A 286 -13.60 -0.61 3.68
N THR A 287 -13.34 0.60 4.18
CA THR A 287 -12.85 0.81 5.58
C THR A 287 -13.87 0.32 6.60
N ILE A 288 -15.16 0.63 6.43
CA ILE A 288 -16.23 0.18 7.33
C ILE A 288 -16.38 -1.34 7.27
N ILE A 289 -16.40 -1.92 6.07
CA ILE A 289 -16.47 -3.38 5.91
C ILE A 289 -15.30 -4.03 6.65
N MET A 290 -14.09 -3.47 6.49
CA MET A 290 -12.91 -4.01 7.13
C MET A 290 -12.93 -3.88 8.66
N GLY A 291 -13.34 -2.71 9.16
CA GLY A 291 -13.50 -2.49 10.59
C GLY A 291 -14.52 -3.46 11.20
N LEU A 292 -15.65 -3.68 10.55
CA LEU A 292 -16.65 -4.67 10.98
C LEU A 292 -16.09 -6.09 10.97
N CYS A 293 -15.33 -6.48 9.94
CA CYS A 293 -14.70 -7.80 9.88
C CYS A 293 -13.70 -8.00 11.02
N PHE A 294 -12.90 -6.99 11.37
CA PHE A 294 -11.96 -7.13 12.50
C PHE A 294 -12.64 -7.13 13.86
N MET A 295 -13.80 -6.48 14.00
CA MET A 295 -14.51 -6.39 15.28
C MET A 295 -15.40 -7.59 15.58
N ILE A 296 -16.11 -8.11 14.58
CA ILE A 296 -17.17 -9.09 14.76
C ILE A 296 -16.64 -10.52 14.69
N LEU A 297 -15.63 -10.75 13.85
CA LEU A 297 -14.97 -12.03 13.65
C LEU A 297 -13.75 -12.15 14.55
#